data_AF-A0A0V7ZE41-F1
#
_entry.id   AF-A0A0V7ZE41-F1
#
_cell.length_a   1.000
_cell.length_b   1.000
_cell.length_c   1.000
_cell.angle_alpha   90.00
_cell.angle_beta   90.00
_cell.angle_gamma   90.00
#
_symmetry.space_group_name_H-M   'P 1'
#
loop_
_entity.id
_entity.type
_entity.pdbx_description
1 polymer ?
#
loop_
_entity_poly.entity_id
_entity_poly.type
_entity_poly.pdbx_seq_one_letter_code
_entity_poly.pdbx_strand_id
1 'polypeptide(L)'
;MERRKILIATKTYPSISMTYRETVCTAGVLLDDSENPIQWIRIYPIRYRYLDSEQRYPRWSIISAEIEKNPKDYREESFRINDESIQIIRKISTEKNWEERKKLILTSHLKFSSIEDIKSQGKSLGIMKPKRINKYYHKQDTREWSLRQQSIQNQLDLFEPSVKLEKIPYKFYYSFVSQNDTNHKFSIIDWEIQELYRKCRNSSKKSSQQEKEKEALEKMRQKLEDDFLKTKDLYFIVGNQKRFPKGFMIIGLFYPPRVKSEQLSLL
;
A
#
# COMPACT_ATOMS: atom_id res chain seq x y z
N MET A 1 24.55 3.88 -6.08
CA MET A 1 23.50 3.96 -5.05
C MET A 1 23.97 4.84 -3.90
N GLU A 2 23.05 5.51 -3.21
CA GLU A 2 23.30 6.37 -2.05
C GLU A 2 22.50 5.83 -0.85
N ARG A 3 23.09 5.81 0.35
CA ARG A 3 22.39 5.36 1.56
C ARG A 3 21.43 6.44 2.05
N ARG A 4 20.14 6.09 2.18
CA ARG A 4 19.06 7.01 2.53
C ARG A 4 18.10 6.44 3.57
N LYS A 5 17.50 7.34 4.37
CA LYS A 5 16.40 7.01 5.28
C LYS A 5 15.05 7.07 4.57
N ILE A 6 14.22 6.06 4.78
CA ILE A 6 12.94 5.90 4.10
C ILE A 6 11.87 5.46 5.10
N LEU A 7 10.80 6.23 5.23
CA LEU A 7 9.59 5.79 5.90
C LEU A 7 8.77 4.89 4.98
N ILE A 8 8.54 3.65 5.38
CA ILE A 8 7.72 2.70 4.63
C ILE A 8 6.23 2.92 4.92
N ALA A 9 5.50 3.43 3.93
CA ALA A 9 4.10 3.80 4.08
C ALA A 9 3.13 2.70 3.63
N THR A 10 3.45 1.95 2.56
CA THR A 10 2.61 0.84 2.08
C THR A 10 3.38 -0.12 1.16
N LYS A 11 2.87 -1.35 1.05
CA LYS A 11 3.33 -2.41 0.17
C LYS A 11 2.16 -2.90 -0.66
N THR A 12 2.37 -3.14 -1.95
CA THR A 12 1.34 -3.78 -2.79
C THR A 12 1.35 -5.29 -2.61
N TYR A 13 0.25 -5.96 -2.97
CA TYR A 13 0.29 -7.42 -3.08
C TYR A 13 1.41 -7.87 -4.02
N PRO A 14 2.23 -8.88 -3.64
CA PRO A 14 3.27 -9.41 -4.48
C PRO A 14 2.73 -9.79 -5.86
N SER A 15 3.56 -9.56 -6.86
CA SER A 15 3.29 -9.97 -8.23
C SER A 15 4.38 -10.91 -8.70
N ILE A 16 3.99 -11.88 -9.52
CA ILE A 16 4.90 -12.82 -10.16
C ILE A 16 5.57 -12.11 -11.33
N SER A 17 6.89 -12.01 -11.27
CA SER A 17 7.75 -11.35 -12.25
C SER A 17 8.68 -12.37 -12.89
N MET A 18 8.80 -12.34 -14.21
CA MET A 18 9.74 -13.20 -14.94
C MET A 18 11.20 -12.94 -14.55
N THR A 19 11.55 -11.66 -14.37
CA THR A 19 12.94 -11.25 -14.15
C THR A 19 13.33 -11.35 -12.68
N TYR A 20 12.38 -11.15 -11.78
CA TYR A 20 12.66 -10.94 -10.35
C TYR A 20 11.92 -11.94 -9.45
N ARG A 21 11.36 -13.02 -10.03
CA ARG A 21 10.60 -14.08 -9.35
C ARG A 21 9.31 -13.57 -8.70
N GLU A 22 9.38 -13.09 -7.47
CA GLU A 22 8.28 -12.42 -6.77
C GLU A 22 8.70 -11.04 -6.32
N THR A 23 7.88 -10.04 -6.65
CA THR A 23 8.22 -8.64 -6.34
C THR A 23 7.05 -7.89 -5.76
N VAL A 24 7.39 -7.04 -4.79
CA VAL A 24 6.49 -6.06 -4.21
C VAL A 24 6.89 -4.68 -4.70
N CYS A 25 5.90 -3.84 -4.97
CA CYS A 25 6.11 -2.41 -5.07
C CYS A 25 5.88 -1.78 -3.70
N THR A 26 6.87 -1.06 -3.21
CA THR A 26 6.80 -0.37 -1.92
C THR A 26 6.75 1.12 -2.15
N ALA A 27 5.78 1.79 -1.54
CA ALA A 27 5.73 3.24 -1.51
C ALA A 27 6.11 3.73 -0.11
N GLY A 28 6.92 4.78 -0.08
CA GLY A 28 7.44 5.37 1.14
C GLY A 28 7.78 6.84 0.95
N VAL A 29 8.32 7.44 2.00
CA VAL A 29 8.73 8.83 2.02
C VAL A 29 10.23 8.86 2.28
N LEU A 30 10.97 9.53 1.39
CA LEU A 30 12.38 9.82 1.58
C LEU A 30 12.53 10.85 2.70
N LEU A 31 13.43 10.59 3.63
CA LEU A 31 13.69 11.45 4.77
C LEU A 31 15.10 12.06 4.68
N ASP A 32 15.28 13.23 5.29
CA ASP A 32 16.60 13.77 5.57
C ASP A 32 17.22 13.09 6.82
N ASP A 33 18.42 13.52 7.21
CA ASP A 33 19.13 12.95 8.35
C ASP A 33 18.40 13.20 9.68
N SER A 34 17.66 14.31 9.77
CA SER A 34 16.80 14.69 10.90
C SER A 34 15.40 14.07 10.85
N GLU A 35 15.18 13.14 9.91
CA GLU A 35 13.91 12.44 9.67
C GLU A 35 12.76 13.34 9.19
N ASN A 36 13.06 14.51 8.63
CA ASN A 36 12.05 15.34 8.00
C ASN A 36 11.64 14.76 6.63
N PRO A 37 10.34 14.74 6.30
CA PRO A 37 9.85 14.31 5.01
C PRO A 37 10.34 15.18 3.85
N ILE A 38 10.89 14.56 2.80
CA ILE A 38 11.36 15.24 1.58
C ILE A 38 10.39 15.02 0.42
N GLN A 39 10.17 13.76 0.05
CA GLN A 39 9.36 13.41 -1.12
C GLN A 39 8.84 11.97 -1.06
N TRP A 40 7.77 11.71 -1.80
CA TRP A 40 7.33 10.36 -2.10
C TRP A 40 8.36 9.60 -2.93
N ILE A 41 8.59 8.33 -2.58
CA ILE A 41 9.36 7.40 -3.40
C ILE A 41 8.63 6.07 -3.56
N ARG A 42 8.92 5.42 -4.67
CA ARG A 42 8.48 4.10 -5.09
C ARG A 42 9.72 3.25 -5.28
N ILE A 43 9.86 2.25 -4.43
CA ILE A 43 10.94 1.28 -4.52
C ILE A 43 10.41 0.05 -5.26
N TYR A 44 11.04 -0.26 -6.38
CA TYR A 44 10.71 -1.43 -7.17
C TYR A 44 11.91 -1.92 -8.00
N PRO A 45 12.12 -3.24 -8.10
CA PRO A 45 11.45 -4.29 -7.33
C PRO A 45 12.01 -4.41 -5.91
N ILE A 46 11.21 -4.90 -4.96
CA ILE A 46 11.71 -5.45 -3.69
C ILE A 46 11.36 -6.93 -3.61
N ARG A 47 12.37 -7.78 -3.38
CA ARG A 47 12.21 -9.22 -3.18
C ARG A 47 11.84 -9.54 -1.74
N TYR A 48 10.77 -8.92 -1.23
CA TYR A 48 10.47 -8.84 0.21
C TYR A 48 10.43 -10.20 0.93
N ARG A 49 9.96 -11.26 0.25
CA ARG A 49 9.87 -12.61 0.84
C ARG A 49 11.22 -13.32 0.97
N TYR A 50 12.21 -12.88 0.19
CA TYR A 50 13.59 -13.38 0.20
C TYR A 50 14.50 -12.56 1.13
N LEU A 51 13.98 -11.48 1.73
CA LEU A 51 14.71 -10.75 2.77
C LEU A 51 14.88 -11.64 4.00
N ASP A 52 16.04 -11.50 4.65
CA ASP A 52 16.31 -12.10 5.96
C ASP A 52 15.31 -11.60 7.00
N SER A 53 15.10 -12.38 8.06
CA SER A 53 14.13 -12.06 9.11
C SER A 53 14.33 -10.65 9.69
N GLU A 54 15.59 -10.24 9.89
CA GLU A 54 15.98 -8.93 10.42
C GLU A 54 15.74 -7.78 9.44
N GLN A 55 15.70 -8.07 8.14
CA GLN A 55 15.45 -7.09 7.07
C GLN A 55 13.96 -6.93 6.76
N ARG A 56 13.09 -7.84 7.25
CA ARG A 56 11.64 -7.81 6.98
C ARG A 56 10.95 -6.70 7.78
N TYR A 57 11.00 -5.50 7.24
CA TYR A 57 10.42 -4.32 7.85
C TYR A 57 8.88 -4.35 7.91
N PRO A 58 8.27 -4.08 9.08
CA PRO A 58 6.85 -3.85 9.17
C PRO A 58 6.47 -2.54 8.47
N ARG A 59 5.17 -2.38 8.21
CA ARG A 59 4.61 -1.10 7.77
C ARG A 59 4.86 -0.04 8.87
N TRP A 60 5.12 1.20 8.46
CA TRP A 60 5.47 2.31 9.35
C TRP A 60 6.81 2.12 10.06
N SER A 61 7.81 1.57 9.36
CA SER A 61 9.20 1.60 9.80
C SER A 61 9.98 2.64 9.01
N ILE A 62 10.93 3.29 9.68
CA ILE A 62 12.04 3.98 9.03
C ILE A 62 13.12 2.94 8.79
N ILE A 63 13.51 2.77 7.53
CA ILE A 63 14.65 1.94 7.13
C ILE A 63 15.78 2.83 6.62
N SER A 64 17.01 2.36 6.74
CA SER A 64 18.17 2.87 6.02
C SER A 64 18.55 1.86 4.95
N ALA A 65 18.72 2.32 3.72
CA ALA A 65 19.12 1.44 2.60
C ALA A 65 19.80 2.23 1.50
N GLU A 66 20.62 1.55 0.71
CA GLU A 66 21.21 2.08 -0.51
C GLU A 66 20.16 2.07 -1.63
N ILE A 67 19.88 3.24 -2.18
CA ILE A 67 18.93 3.43 -3.28
C ILE A 67 19.54 4.19 -4.45
N GLU A 68 18.96 4.05 -5.63
CA GLU A 68 19.30 4.86 -6.80
C GLU A 68 18.07 5.10 -7.66
N LYS A 69 18.07 6.17 -8.46
CA LYS A 69 17.02 6.39 -9.45
C LYS A 69 16.98 5.22 -10.43
N ASN A 70 15.78 4.81 -10.82
CA ASN A 70 15.62 3.80 -11.87
C ASN A 70 15.66 4.47 -13.26
N PRO A 71 16.75 4.35 -14.05
CA PRO A 71 16.85 5.02 -15.35
C PRO A 71 15.82 4.50 -16.36
N LYS A 72 15.20 3.35 -16.09
CA LYS A 72 14.17 2.74 -16.93
C LYS A 72 12.75 3.19 -16.56
N ASP A 73 12.56 4.10 -15.61
CA ASP A 73 11.26 4.61 -15.21
C ASP A 73 11.30 6.14 -15.15
N TYR A 74 10.49 6.80 -15.97
CA TYR A 74 10.51 8.26 -16.09
C TYR A 74 9.93 8.98 -14.87
N ARG A 75 9.23 8.23 -13.99
CA ARG A 75 8.58 8.80 -12.81
C ARG A 75 9.65 9.20 -11.82
N GLU A 76 9.60 10.44 -11.37
CA GLU A 76 10.55 10.97 -10.40
C GLU A 76 10.58 10.11 -9.13
N GLU A 77 9.45 9.56 -8.71
CA GLU A 77 9.41 8.74 -7.50
C GLU A 77 10.05 7.37 -7.69
N SER A 78 10.53 6.95 -8.87
CA SER A 78 11.01 5.58 -9.09
C SER A 78 12.46 5.35 -8.69
N PHE A 79 12.68 4.48 -7.71
CA PHE A 79 13.99 4.07 -7.22
C PHE A 79 14.16 2.55 -7.20
N ARG A 80 15.40 2.10 -7.37
CA ARG A 80 15.86 0.75 -7.03
C ARG A 80 16.50 0.77 -5.65
N ILE A 81 16.54 -0.39 -5.02
CA ILE A 81 17.16 -0.60 -3.72
C ILE A 81 18.14 -1.77 -3.80
N ASN A 82 19.24 -1.68 -3.04
CA ASN A 82 20.01 -2.85 -2.67
C ASN A 82 19.32 -3.54 -1.49
N ASP A 83 18.58 -4.62 -1.76
CA ASP A 83 17.81 -5.36 -0.75
C ASP A 83 18.67 -5.79 0.46
N GLU A 84 19.95 -6.13 0.23
CA GLU A 84 20.89 -6.60 1.26
C GLU A 84 21.35 -5.47 2.21
N SER A 85 21.26 -4.22 1.75
CA SER A 85 21.69 -3.05 2.52
C SER A 85 20.66 -2.55 3.54
N ILE A 86 19.47 -3.18 3.56
CA ILE A 86 18.31 -2.76 4.36
C ILE A 86 18.61 -2.93 5.84
N GLN A 87 18.48 -1.84 6.59
CA GLN A 87 18.54 -1.81 8.05
C GLN A 87 17.27 -1.16 8.60
N ILE A 88 16.61 -1.81 9.55
CA ILE A 88 15.45 -1.23 10.23
C ILE A 88 15.96 -0.31 11.33
N ILE A 89 15.74 1.00 11.20
CA ILE A 89 16.19 1.99 12.19
C ILE A 89 15.23 2.03 13.37
N ARG A 90 13.94 2.26 13.09
CA ARG A 90 12.89 2.26 14.11
C ARG A 90 11.50 2.08 13.52
N LYS A 91 10.55 1.69 14.36
CA LYS A 91 9.13 1.61 14.03
C LYS A 91 8.39 2.83 14.58
N ILE A 92 7.53 3.42 13.76
CA ILE A 92 6.68 4.54 14.15
C ILE A 92 5.45 4.02 14.87
N SER A 93 5.24 4.49 16.10
CA SER A 93 4.19 4.00 16.98
C SER A 93 2.79 4.45 16.50
N THR A 94 1.76 3.91 17.14
CA THR A 94 0.37 4.32 16.98
C THR A 94 -0.13 5.16 18.16
N GLU A 95 0.76 5.55 19.06
CA GLU A 95 0.42 6.33 20.25
C GLU A 95 -0.10 7.72 19.88
N LYS A 96 -0.76 8.37 20.85
CA LYS A 96 -1.31 9.73 20.68
C LYS A 96 -2.14 9.87 19.40
N ASN A 97 -2.99 8.88 19.10
CA ASN A 97 -3.81 8.85 17.89
C ASN A 97 -2.99 9.01 16.59
N TRP A 98 -1.86 8.31 16.51
CA TRP A 98 -0.96 8.27 15.35
C TRP A 98 -0.31 9.62 15.03
N GLU A 99 -0.02 10.42 16.06
CA GLU A 99 0.51 11.78 15.91
C GLU A 99 1.77 11.82 15.03
N GLU A 100 2.75 10.98 15.33
CA GLU A 100 4.02 10.94 14.62
C GLU A 100 3.84 10.52 13.15
N ARG A 101 3.01 9.50 12.89
CA ARG A 101 2.69 9.08 11.51
C ARG A 101 2.07 10.22 10.71
N LYS A 102 1.16 10.99 11.32
CA LYS A 102 0.53 12.16 10.68
C LYS A 102 1.58 13.21 10.35
N LYS A 103 2.50 13.54 11.27
CA LYS A 103 3.58 14.49 11.04
C LYS A 103 4.48 14.10 9.86
N LEU A 104 4.76 12.80 9.70
CA LEU A 104 5.66 12.32 8.66
C LEU A 104 5.02 12.21 7.26
N ILE A 105 3.70 12.02 7.16
CA ILE A 105 3.05 11.71 5.87
C ILE A 105 2.04 12.77 5.40
N LEU A 106 1.50 13.59 6.31
CA LEU A 106 0.49 14.62 6.00
C LEU A 106 1.09 16.02 5.84
N THR A 107 2.39 16.12 5.50
CA THR A 107 3.03 17.39 5.16
C THR A 107 2.42 17.97 3.88
N SER A 108 2.44 19.29 3.75
CA SER A 108 1.81 20.01 2.63
C SER A 108 2.32 19.56 1.26
N HIS A 109 3.61 19.24 1.13
CA HIS A 109 4.22 18.82 -0.13
C HIS A 109 4.02 17.33 -0.47
N LEU A 110 3.52 16.52 0.47
CA LEU A 110 3.21 15.09 0.24
C LEU A 110 1.71 14.84 0.05
N LYS A 111 0.88 15.77 0.54
CA LYS A 111 -0.57 15.66 0.55
C LYS A 111 -1.20 16.44 -0.60
N PHE A 112 -2.11 15.80 -1.31
CA PHE A 112 -2.78 16.36 -2.48
C PHE A 112 -4.30 16.44 -2.26
N SER A 113 -4.92 17.38 -2.96
CA SER A 113 -6.37 17.62 -2.89
C SER A 113 -7.17 16.67 -3.79
N SER A 114 -6.61 16.30 -4.94
CA SER A 114 -7.25 15.44 -5.94
C SER A 114 -6.22 14.67 -6.78
N ILE A 115 -6.71 13.82 -7.69
CA ILE A 115 -5.87 13.10 -8.64
C ILE A 115 -5.37 14.03 -9.74
N GLU A 116 -6.16 15.03 -10.11
CA GLU A 116 -5.79 16.06 -11.07
C GLU A 116 -4.65 16.93 -10.54
N ASP A 117 -4.66 17.25 -9.24
CA ASP A 117 -3.58 17.95 -8.54
C ASP A 117 -2.25 17.17 -8.64
N ILE A 118 -2.26 15.87 -8.28
CA ILE A 118 -1.10 14.98 -8.43
C ILE A 118 -0.57 14.98 -9.87
N LYS A 119 -1.47 14.85 -10.86
CA LYS A 119 -1.10 14.84 -12.29
C LYS A 119 -0.51 16.18 -12.75
N SER A 120 -1.08 17.30 -12.31
CA SER A 120 -0.64 18.65 -12.69
C SER A 120 0.79 18.95 -12.23
N GLN A 121 1.20 18.35 -11.11
CA GLN A 121 2.56 18.45 -10.57
C GLN A 121 3.52 17.40 -11.16
N GLY A 122 3.09 16.65 -12.17
CA GLY A 122 3.89 15.59 -12.79
C GLY A 122 4.15 14.38 -11.89
N LYS A 123 3.45 14.27 -10.76
CA LYS A 123 3.65 13.22 -9.76
C LYS A 123 2.88 11.95 -10.12
N SER A 124 3.36 10.83 -9.61
CA SER A 124 2.80 9.49 -9.86
C SER A 124 2.31 8.79 -8.59
N LEU A 125 2.51 9.44 -7.45
CA LEU A 125 2.29 8.93 -6.11
C LEU A 125 1.90 10.10 -5.19
N GLY A 126 0.97 9.87 -4.27
CA GLY A 126 0.58 10.88 -3.30
C GLY A 126 -0.36 10.33 -2.23
N ILE A 127 -0.56 11.10 -1.16
CA ILE A 127 -1.64 10.85 -0.20
C ILE A 127 -2.72 11.91 -0.35
N MET A 128 -3.98 11.49 -0.31
CA MET A 128 -5.12 12.40 -0.41
C MET A 128 -6.21 12.06 0.59
N LYS A 129 -6.96 13.09 1.01
CA LYS A 129 -8.18 12.92 1.79
C LYS A 129 -9.39 13.00 0.85
N PRO A 130 -10.20 11.94 0.71
CA PRO A 130 -11.45 12.05 -0.03
C PRO A 130 -12.38 13.05 0.67
N LYS A 131 -13.14 13.82 -0.11
CA LYS A 131 -14.21 14.69 0.39
C LYS A 131 -15.34 13.85 1.00
N ARG A 132 -15.69 12.76 0.31
CA ARG A 132 -16.65 11.76 0.78
C ARG A 132 -16.30 10.41 0.19
N ILE A 133 -16.46 9.34 0.98
CA ILE A 133 -16.39 7.97 0.48
C ILE A 133 -17.82 7.47 0.33
N ASN A 134 -18.18 7.05 -0.88
CA ASN A 134 -19.54 6.65 -1.20
C ASN A 134 -19.82 5.22 -0.76
N LYS A 135 -18.90 4.29 -1.05
CA LYS A 135 -19.00 2.87 -0.64
C LYS A 135 -17.72 2.11 -0.86
N TYR A 136 -17.56 1.04 -0.09
CA TYR A 136 -16.68 -0.07 -0.39
C TYR A 136 -17.41 -1.10 -1.27
N TYR A 137 -16.70 -1.78 -2.17
CA TYR A 137 -17.25 -2.95 -2.87
C TYR A 137 -16.12 -3.86 -3.36
N HIS A 138 -16.49 -5.08 -3.74
CA HIS A 138 -15.59 -6.04 -4.35
C HIS A 138 -16.16 -6.60 -5.66
N LYS A 139 -15.29 -7.19 -6.48
CA LYS A 139 -15.64 -7.94 -7.69
C LYS A 139 -14.90 -9.26 -7.69
N GLN A 140 -15.51 -10.30 -8.23
CA GLN A 140 -14.82 -11.56 -8.50
C GLN A 140 -13.67 -11.36 -9.48
N ASP A 141 -12.61 -12.12 -9.28
CA ASP A 141 -11.49 -12.29 -10.20
C ASP A 141 -11.21 -13.79 -10.37
N THR A 142 -10.44 -14.09 -11.39
CA THR A 142 -9.92 -15.43 -11.67
C THR A 142 -9.11 -15.96 -10.48
N ARG A 143 -9.42 -17.19 -10.06
CA ARG A 143 -8.75 -17.89 -8.95
C ARG A 143 -7.32 -18.29 -9.27
N GLU A 144 -7.06 -18.62 -10.52
CA GLU A 144 -5.74 -19.05 -10.96
C GLU A 144 -4.93 -17.88 -11.55
N TRP A 145 -3.62 -17.92 -11.34
CA TRP A 145 -2.70 -17.09 -12.11
C TRP A 145 -2.77 -17.45 -13.60
N SER A 146 -2.35 -16.56 -14.49
CA SER A 146 -2.26 -16.92 -15.92
C SER A 146 -1.29 -18.09 -16.13
N LEU A 147 -1.44 -18.88 -17.19
CA LEU A 147 -0.55 -20.02 -17.50
C LEU A 147 0.94 -19.62 -17.46
N ARG A 148 1.26 -18.44 -18.01
CA ARG A 148 2.61 -17.85 -17.98
C ARG A 148 3.11 -17.55 -16.56
N GLN A 149 2.24 -17.11 -15.65
CA GLN A 149 2.61 -16.85 -14.26
C GLN A 149 2.74 -18.14 -13.46
N GLN A 150 1.92 -19.14 -13.75
CA GLN A 150 2.02 -20.48 -13.15
C GLN A 150 3.34 -21.16 -13.54
N SER A 151 3.76 -21.08 -14.81
CA SER A 151 5.02 -21.67 -15.25
C SER A 151 6.24 -21.06 -14.54
N ILE A 152 6.21 -19.75 -14.26
CA ILE A 152 7.26 -19.08 -13.48
C ILE A 152 7.29 -19.60 -12.05
N GLN A 153 6.14 -19.75 -11.38
CA GLN A 153 6.09 -20.33 -10.03
C GLN A 153 6.63 -21.75 -9.99
N ASN A 154 6.21 -22.61 -10.91
CA ASN A 154 6.64 -24.01 -10.94
C ASN A 154 8.15 -24.15 -11.19
N GLN A 155 8.75 -23.26 -11.99
CA GLN A 155 10.19 -23.25 -12.21
C GLN A 155 10.97 -22.84 -10.94
N LEU A 156 10.37 -22.04 -10.06
CA LEU A 156 10.98 -21.62 -8.79
C LEU A 156 10.99 -22.74 -7.75
N ASP A 157 9.93 -23.56 -7.71
CA ASP A 157 9.82 -24.72 -6.81
C ASP A 157 10.96 -25.75 -7.01
N LEU A 158 11.61 -25.77 -8.18
CA LEU A 158 12.70 -26.70 -8.52
C LEU A 158 14.05 -26.37 -7.87
N PHE A 159 14.31 -25.11 -7.51
CA PHE A 159 15.63 -24.66 -7.04
C PHE A 159 15.65 -24.23 -5.57
N GLU A 160 14.51 -23.84 -5.01
CA GLU A 160 14.35 -23.45 -3.60
C GLU A 160 12.94 -23.88 -3.14
N PRO A 161 12.69 -24.16 -1.85
CA PRO A 161 11.35 -24.36 -1.32
C PRO A 161 10.54 -23.07 -1.45
N SER A 162 9.87 -22.91 -2.59
CA SER A 162 9.08 -21.73 -2.91
C SER A 162 7.70 -21.88 -2.27
N VAL A 163 7.34 -20.96 -1.37
CA VAL A 163 5.98 -20.92 -0.84
C VAL A 163 5.10 -20.27 -1.92
N LYS A 164 4.38 -21.09 -2.67
CA LYS A 164 3.50 -20.67 -3.77
C LYS A 164 2.66 -19.44 -3.40
N LEU A 165 2.84 -18.34 -4.14
CA LEU A 165 2.03 -17.14 -3.94
C LEU A 165 0.58 -17.42 -4.34
N GLU A 166 -0.31 -17.36 -3.35
CA GLU A 166 -1.74 -17.47 -3.55
C GLU A 166 -2.28 -16.30 -4.37
N LYS A 167 -3.18 -16.56 -5.31
CA LYS A 167 -3.97 -15.51 -5.95
C LYS A 167 -5.28 -15.31 -5.21
N ILE A 168 -5.62 -14.06 -4.93
CA ILE A 168 -6.91 -13.72 -4.33
C ILE A 168 -7.95 -13.62 -5.44
N PRO A 169 -9.06 -14.40 -5.39
CA PRO A 169 -10.08 -14.43 -6.44
C PRO A 169 -11.04 -13.24 -6.37
N TYR A 170 -10.60 -12.11 -5.82
CA TYR A 170 -11.40 -10.89 -5.66
C TYR A 170 -10.54 -9.64 -5.82
N LYS A 171 -11.13 -8.60 -6.40
CA LYS A 171 -10.60 -7.23 -6.40
C LYS A 171 -11.44 -6.36 -5.50
N PHE A 172 -10.78 -5.55 -4.68
CA PHE A 172 -11.41 -4.65 -3.72
C PHE A 172 -11.38 -3.21 -4.24
N TYR A 173 -12.40 -2.42 -3.91
CA TYR A 173 -12.56 -1.07 -4.43
C TYR A 173 -13.15 -0.11 -3.39
N TYR A 174 -12.82 1.17 -3.55
CA TYR A 174 -13.64 2.27 -3.04
C TYR A 174 -14.18 3.10 -4.21
N SER A 175 -15.43 3.56 -4.06
CA SER A 175 -15.92 4.72 -4.79
C SER A 175 -16.00 5.92 -3.87
N PHE A 176 -15.50 7.07 -4.34
CA PHE A 176 -15.36 8.27 -3.52
C PHE A 176 -15.36 9.53 -4.38
N VAL A 177 -15.53 10.67 -3.72
CA VAL A 177 -15.42 12.02 -4.28
C VAL A 177 -14.14 12.67 -3.73
N SER A 178 -13.28 13.19 -4.60
CA SER A 178 -12.10 13.99 -4.26
C SER A 178 -12.47 15.41 -3.83
N GLN A 179 -11.51 16.23 -3.40
CA GLN A 179 -11.81 17.61 -2.94
C GLN A 179 -12.34 18.52 -4.07
N ASN A 180 -11.98 18.26 -5.31
CA ASN A 180 -12.48 18.94 -6.52
C ASN A 180 -13.78 18.34 -7.08
N ASP A 181 -14.57 17.67 -6.24
CA ASP A 181 -15.88 17.10 -6.60
C ASP A 181 -15.88 16.04 -7.73
N THR A 182 -14.71 15.49 -8.06
CA THR A 182 -14.58 14.43 -9.06
C THR A 182 -14.87 13.06 -8.46
N ASN A 183 -15.68 12.26 -9.16
CA ASN A 183 -16.00 10.89 -8.75
C ASN A 183 -14.93 9.92 -9.23
N HIS A 184 -14.48 9.04 -8.32
CA HIS A 184 -13.50 8.01 -8.61
C HIS A 184 -14.01 6.62 -8.18
N LYS A 185 -13.53 5.59 -8.88
CA LYS A 185 -13.75 4.17 -8.56
C LYS A 185 -12.42 3.45 -8.65
N PHE A 186 -11.68 3.38 -7.54
CA PHE A 186 -10.32 2.87 -7.53
C PHE A 186 -10.23 1.49 -6.90
N SER A 187 -9.45 0.62 -7.53
CA SER A 187 -9.05 -0.65 -6.91
C SER A 187 -8.09 -0.39 -5.75
N ILE A 188 -8.16 -1.25 -4.74
CA ILE A 188 -7.29 -1.27 -3.58
C ILE A 188 -6.30 -2.42 -3.77
N ILE A 189 -5.02 -2.10 -3.93
CA ILE A 189 -3.94 -3.08 -4.13
C ILE A 189 -2.97 -3.18 -2.94
N ASP A 190 -3.40 -2.66 -1.79
CA ASP A 190 -2.68 -2.64 -0.51
C ASP A 190 -2.61 -4.05 0.12
N TRP A 191 -1.38 -4.58 0.28
CA TRP A 191 -1.11 -5.90 0.84
C TRP A 191 -1.88 -6.17 2.13
N GLU A 192 -2.02 -5.19 3.02
CA GLU A 192 -2.70 -5.40 4.30
C GLU A 192 -4.20 -5.72 4.12
N ILE A 193 -4.82 -5.22 3.06
CA ILE A 193 -6.22 -5.47 2.70
C ILE A 193 -6.39 -6.86 2.13
N GLN A 194 -5.48 -7.27 1.24
CA GLN A 194 -5.43 -8.63 0.74
C GLN A 194 -5.16 -9.65 1.85
N GLU A 195 -4.23 -9.36 2.75
CA GLU A 195 -3.89 -10.22 3.87
C GLU A 195 -5.01 -10.28 4.92
N LEU A 196 -5.73 -9.17 5.15
CA LEU A 196 -6.94 -9.16 5.99
C LEU A 196 -7.98 -10.16 5.45
N TYR A 197 -8.26 -10.12 4.14
CA TYR A 197 -9.16 -11.07 3.51
C TYR A 197 -8.71 -12.52 3.73
N ARG A 198 -7.41 -12.81 3.50
CA ARG A 198 -6.84 -14.16 3.71
C ARG A 198 -7.00 -14.62 5.15
N LYS A 199 -6.70 -13.75 6.12
CA LYS A 199 -6.88 -14.04 7.55
C LYS A 199 -8.34 -14.32 7.90
N CYS A 200 -9.27 -13.49 7.45
CA CYS A 200 -10.69 -13.70 7.67
C CYS A 200 -11.17 -15.04 7.10
N ARG A 201 -10.77 -15.37 5.87
CA ARG A 201 -11.11 -16.65 5.21
C ARG A 201 -10.51 -17.85 5.93
N ASN A 202 -9.22 -17.78 6.27
CA ASN A 202 -8.51 -18.91 6.89
C ASN A 202 -8.96 -19.15 8.34
N SER A 203 -9.45 -18.11 9.04
CA SER A 203 -10.04 -18.21 10.38
C SER A 203 -11.49 -18.71 10.40
N SER A 204 -12.14 -18.83 9.23
CA SER A 204 -13.53 -19.27 9.14
C SER A 204 -13.66 -20.76 9.49
N LYS A 205 -14.66 -21.07 10.32
CA LYS A 205 -15.02 -22.44 10.72
C LYS A 205 -16.00 -23.11 9.73
N LYS A 206 -16.35 -22.46 8.63
CA LYS A 206 -17.27 -23.02 7.62
C LYS A 206 -16.64 -24.21 6.89
N SER A 207 -17.49 -25.11 6.39
CA SER A 207 -17.03 -26.35 5.76
C SER A 207 -16.60 -26.14 4.31
N SER A 208 -17.36 -25.39 3.52
CA SER A 208 -17.02 -25.17 2.10
C SER A 208 -16.17 -23.92 1.88
N GLN A 209 -15.30 -23.95 0.86
CA GLN A 209 -14.49 -22.80 0.46
C GLN A 209 -15.36 -21.58 0.13
N GLN A 210 -16.48 -21.78 -0.57
CA GLN A 210 -17.38 -20.70 -0.97
C GLN A 210 -18.00 -19.99 0.25
N GLU A 211 -18.40 -20.73 1.28
CA GLU A 211 -18.91 -20.14 2.51
C GLU A 211 -17.83 -19.40 3.30
N LYS A 212 -16.60 -19.94 3.37
CA LYS A 212 -15.45 -19.26 4.00
C LYS A 212 -15.18 -17.92 3.32
N GLU A 213 -15.23 -17.88 1.99
CA GLU A 213 -15.01 -16.66 1.22
C GLU A 213 -16.16 -15.66 1.40
N LYS A 214 -17.41 -16.12 1.38
CA LYS A 214 -18.57 -15.27 1.65
C LYS A 214 -18.50 -14.62 3.04
N GLU A 215 -18.13 -15.40 4.05
CA GLU A 215 -17.91 -14.88 5.42
C GLU A 215 -16.75 -13.88 5.45
N ALA A 216 -15.64 -14.16 4.76
CA ALA A 216 -14.50 -13.24 4.70
C ALA A 216 -14.87 -11.91 4.04
N LEU A 217 -15.63 -11.94 2.93
CA LEU A 217 -16.09 -10.74 2.24
C LEU A 217 -17.02 -9.88 3.11
N GLU A 218 -17.88 -10.53 3.91
CA GLU A 218 -18.72 -9.81 4.86
C GLU A 218 -17.89 -9.17 6.00
N LYS A 219 -16.91 -9.88 6.55
CA LYS A 219 -15.97 -9.30 7.53
C LYS A 219 -15.18 -8.13 6.95
N MET A 220 -14.78 -8.22 5.68
CA MET A 220 -14.13 -7.13 4.97
C MET A 220 -15.05 -5.91 4.86
N ARG A 221 -16.33 -6.10 4.50
CA ARG A 221 -17.33 -5.02 4.45
C ARG A 221 -17.51 -4.37 5.83
N GLN A 222 -17.68 -5.16 6.88
CA GLN A 222 -17.78 -4.66 8.25
C GLN A 222 -16.56 -3.83 8.64
N LYS A 223 -15.36 -4.26 8.26
CA LYS A 223 -14.12 -3.55 8.61
C LYS A 223 -13.93 -2.26 7.80
N LEU A 224 -14.06 -2.34 6.48
CA LEU A 224 -13.73 -1.26 5.56
C LEU A 224 -14.87 -0.24 5.39
N GLU A 225 -16.10 -0.66 5.62
CA GLU A 225 -17.28 0.18 5.50
C GLU A 225 -17.82 0.56 6.87
N ASP A 226 -18.30 -0.42 7.65
CA ASP A 226 -19.02 -0.14 8.90
C ASP A 226 -18.12 0.48 9.98
N ASP A 227 -16.87 0.01 10.12
CA ASP A 227 -15.90 0.56 11.07
C ASP A 227 -15.16 1.76 10.45
N PHE A 228 -14.40 1.56 9.38
CA PHE A 228 -13.47 2.58 8.89
C PHE A 228 -14.13 3.90 8.49
N LEU A 229 -15.27 3.86 7.79
CA LEU A 229 -15.92 5.10 7.33
C LEU A 229 -16.57 5.89 8.47
N LYS A 230 -16.87 5.23 9.59
CA LYS A 230 -17.49 5.87 10.77
C LYS A 230 -16.43 6.36 11.76
N THR A 231 -15.40 5.55 12.03
CA THR A 231 -14.50 5.76 13.17
C THR A 231 -13.14 6.35 12.80
N LYS A 232 -12.72 6.29 11.52
CA LYS A 232 -11.37 6.68 11.08
C LYS A 232 -11.37 7.97 10.26
N ASP A 233 -10.30 8.74 10.39
CA ASP A 233 -9.99 9.83 9.47
C ASP A 233 -9.20 9.25 8.29
N LEU A 234 -9.93 8.76 7.29
CA LEU A 234 -9.38 7.90 6.23
C LEU A 234 -8.75 8.72 5.10
N TYR A 235 -7.50 8.40 4.78
CA TYR A 235 -6.73 8.92 3.65
C TYR A 235 -6.34 7.77 2.72
N PHE A 236 -6.21 8.09 1.44
CA PHE A 236 -5.77 7.15 0.42
C PHE A 236 -4.36 7.52 -0.05
N ILE A 237 -3.43 6.57 0.10
CA ILE A 237 -2.17 6.61 -0.63
C ILE A 237 -2.49 6.05 -2.02
N VAL A 238 -2.35 6.90 -3.03
CA VAL A 238 -2.71 6.61 -4.42
C VAL A 238 -1.47 6.62 -5.31
N GLY A 239 -1.47 5.79 -6.34
CA GLY A 239 -0.40 5.86 -7.34
C GLY A 239 -0.80 5.20 -8.66
N ASN A 240 0.03 5.43 -9.67
CA ASN A 240 -0.18 4.87 -11.01
C ASN A 240 0.83 3.76 -11.34
N GLN A 241 0.67 3.19 -12.53
CA GLN A 241 1.64 2.29 -13.15
C GLN A 241 2.35 3.00 -14.29
N LYS A 242 3.65 2.71 -14.50
CA LYS A 242 4.45 3.31 -15.60
C LYS A 242 3.75 3.24 -16.96
N ARG A 243 3.12 2.09 -17.28
CA ARG A 243 2.38 1.85 -18.54
C ARG A 243 1.05 2.61 -18.62
N PHE A 244 0.45 2.95 -17.48
CA PHE A 244 -0.85 3.59 -17.38
C PHE A 244 -0.77 4.86 -16.51
N PRO A 245 -0.04 5.90 -16.94
CA PRO A 245 0.22 7.10 -16.14
C PRO A 245 -1.05 7.82 -15.68
N LYS A 246 -2.13 7.73 -16.47
CA LYS A 246 -3.41 8.38 -16.17
C LYS A 246 -4.28 7.57 -15.20
N GLY A 247 -4.00 6.27 -15.03
CA GLY A 247 -4.78 5.34 -14.22
C GLY A 247 -4.22 5.21 -12.81
N PHE A 248 -4.89 5.85 -11.87
CA PHE A 248 -4.55 5.77 -10.45
C PHE A 248 -5.34 4.67 -9.74
N MET A 249 -4.75 4.16 -8.66
CA MET A 249 -5.34 3.16 -7.78
C MET A 249 -4.94 3.45 -6.34
N ILE A 250 -5.71 2.93 -5.39
CA ILE A 250 -5.38 3.01 -3.97
C ILE A 250 -4.33 1.92 -3.71
N ILE A 251 -3.13 2.34 -3.31
CA ILE A 251 -2.01 1.45 -3.02
C ILE A 251 -1.77 1.29 -1.51
N GLY A 252 -2.45 2.10 -0.69
CA GLY A 252 -2.38 2.04 0.76
C GLY A 252 -3.52 2.81 1.42
N LEU A 253 -4.04 2.31 2.53
CA LEU A 253 -4.98 3.05 3.38
C LEU A 253 -4.26 3.63 4.60
N PHE A 254 -4.42 4.92 4.87
CA PHE A 254 -3.98 5.55 6.12
C PHE A 254 -5.20 5.97 6.94
N TYR A 255 -5.38 5.37 8.12
CA TYR A 255 -6.63 5.40 8.87
C TYR A 255 -6.44 5.75 10.37
N PRO A 256 -5.84 6.91 10.71
CA PRO A 256 -5.78 7.35 12.10
C PRO A 256 -7.19 7.43 12.72
N PRO A 257 -7.33 7.22 14.05
CA PRO A 257 -8.59 7.45 14.74
C PRO A 257 -9.08 8.89 14.54
N ARG A 258 -10.39 9.10 14.44
CA ARG A 258 -10.96 10.45 14.53
C ARG A 258 -10.78 10.95 15.96
N VAL A 259 -10.07 12.06 16.10
CA VAL A 259 -10.04 12.82 17.35
C VAL A 259 -11.22 13.78 17.29
N LYS A 260 -12.16 13.67 18.23
CA LYS A 260 -13.14 14.74 18.42
C LYS A 260 -12.34 15.96 18.85
N SER A 261 -12.40 17.07 18.11
CA SER A 261 -11.88 18.32 18.65
C SER A 261 -12.67 18.60 19.92
N GLU A 262 -12.03 18.54 21.09
CA GLU A 262 -12.51 19.34 22.20
C GLU A 262 -12.61 20.76 21.65
N GLN A 263 -13.82 21.31 21.67
CA GLN A 263 -14.02 22.72 21.42
C GLN A 263 -13.02 23.43 22.32
N LEU A 264 -12.07 24.16 21.73
CA LEU A 264 -11.41 25.26 22.40
C LEU A 264 -12.52 26.23 22.77
N SER A 265 -13.17 25.98 23.90
CA SER A 265 -13.96 26.97 24.62
C SER A 265 -12.98 28.03 25.07
N LEU A 266 -12.98 29.12 24.31
CA LEU A 266 -12.62 30.48 24.70
C LEU A 266 -12.18 30.66 26.16
N LEU A 267 -10.93 31.08 26.34
CA LEU A 267 -10.56 32.09 27.32
C LEU A 267 -9.76 33.18 26.60
#